data_AF-A0A1M5VRN9-F1
#
_entry.id   AF-A0A1M5VRN9-F1
#
_cell.length_a   1.000
_cell.length_b   1.000
_cell.length_c   1.000
_cell.angle_alpha   90.00
_cell.angle_beta   90.00
_cell.angle_gamma   90.00
#
_symmetry.space_group_name_H-M   'P 1'
#
loop_
_entity.id
_entity.type
_entity.pdbx_description
1 polymer ?
#
loop_
_entity_poly.entity_id
_entity_poly.type
_entity_poly.pdbx_seq_one_letter_code
_entity_poly.pdbx_strand_id
1 'polypeptide(L)'
;MSILARLKGLSFSQLFKLAGLFVQNPGYVFLTAKASKKALSIATKYYGNTHHKSNKANAFRHAVWNVLLGQAVYKKTQSLRQAQDWAQRFTDLHEELFVNRKMDRVMDLHNNAFGIQALRMFANRPEAEAIHFLREAAENAIAIASPAEAENHQNKLVYIPKS
;
A
#
# COMPACT_ATOMS: atom_id res chain seq x y z
N MET A 1 1.48 -6.30 16.15
CA MET A 1 0.18 -5.77 16.63
C MET A 1 -0.96 -6.51 15.96
N SER A 2 -2.04 -6.83 16.70
CA SER A 2 -3.19 -7.56 16.14
C SER A 2 -4.10 -6.63 15.33
N ILE A 3 -4.77 -7.17 14.30
CA ILE A 3 -5.76 -6.42 13.49
C ILE A 3 -6.91 -5.93 14.38
N LEU A 4 -7.32 -6.75 15.35
CA LEU A 4 -8.37 -6.42 16.31
C LEU A 4 -8.03 -5.16 17.14
N ALA A 5 -6.78 -4.98 17.55
CA ALA A 5 -6.36 -3.80 18.29
C ALA A 5 -6.46 -2.52 17.45
N ARG A 6 -6.18 -2.58 16.14
CA ARG A 6 -6.35 -1.43 15.24
C ARG A 6 -7.82 -1.11 14.98
N LEU A 7 -8.67 -2.13 14.85
CA LEU A 7 -10.11 -1.92 14.64
C LEU A 7 -10.80 -1.32 15.86
N LYS A 8 -10.38 -1.67 17.09
CA LYS A 8 -10.89 -1.08 18.33
C LYS A 8 -10.63 0.42 18.48
N GLY A 9 -9.65 0.96 17.73
CA GLY A 9 -9.31 2.39 17.74
C GLY A 9 -10.11 3.23 16.74
N LEU A 10 -10.98 2.63 15.92
CA LEU A 10 -11.80 3.35 14.95
C LEU A 10 -13.14 3.76 15.56
N SER A 11 -13.60 4.96 15.23
CA SER A 11 -14.96 5.42 15.53
C SER A 11 -16.01 4.64 14.73
N PHE A 12 -17.26 4.66 15.18
CA PHE A 12 -18.38 4.04 14.45
C PHE A 12 -18.49 4.53 13.01
N SER A 13 -18.32 5.83 12.76
CA SER A 13 -18.34 6.39 11.39
C SER A 13 -17.23 5.79 10.50
N GLN A 14 -16.02 5.64 11.05
CA GLN A 14 -14.88 5.04 10.34
C GLN A 14 -15.12 3.55 10.04
N LEU A 15 -15.75 2.82 10.98
CA LEU A 15 -16.16 1.43 10.78
C LEU A 15 -17.24 1.31 9.69
N PHE A 16 -18.22 2.21 9.65
CA PHE A 16 -19.24 2.25 8.60
C PHE A 16 -18.64 2.57 7.22
N LYS A 17 -17.69 3.51 7.13
CA LYS A 17 -16.96 3.78 5.87
C LYS A 17 -16.19 2.55 5.38
N LEU A 18 -15.47 1.89 6.29
CA LEU A 18 -14.74 0.66 5.99
C LEU A 18 -15.68 -0.45 5.51
N ALA A 19 -16.78 -0.70 6.24
CA ALA A 19 -17.79 -1.69 5.86
C ALA A 19 -18.44 -1.36 4.51
N GLY A 20 -18.77 -0.09 4.27
CA GLY A 20 -19.35 0.42 3.03
C GLY A 20 -18.51 0.11 1.79
N LEU A 21 -17.18 0.13 1.91
CA LEU A 21 -16.29 -0.21 0.81
C LEU A 21 -16.45 -1.66 0.33
N PHE A 22 -16.78 -2.59 1.23
CA PHE A 22 -16.92 -4.01 0.91
C PHE A 22 -18.34 -4.41 0.49
N VAL A 23 -19.34 -3.53 0.57
CA VAL A 23 -20.75 -3.86 0.25
C VAL A 23 -20.90 -4.40 -1.17
N GLN A 24 -20.23 -3.78 -2.14
CA GLN A 24 -20.27 -4.22 -3.55
C GLN A 24 -19.49 -5.52 -3.79
N ASN A 25 -18.50 -5.82 -2.94
CA ASN A 25 -17.62 -6.98 -3.11
C ASN A 25 -17.28 -7.63 -1.75
N PRO A 26 -18.23 -8.30 -1.07
CA PRO A 26 -18.01 -8.80 0.29
C PRO A 26 -16.85 -9.80 0.39
N GLY A 27 -16.64 -10.60 -0.65
CA GLY A 27 -15.52 -11.56 -0.72
C GLY A 27 -14.14 -10.90 -0.71
N TYR A 28 -14.05 -9.59 -0.99
CA TYR A 28 -12.77 -8.87 -1.00
C TYR A 28 -12.24 -8.64 0.42
N VAL A 29 -13.05 -8.80 1.48
CA VAL A 29 -12.58 -8.73 2.87
C VAL A 29 -11.41 -9.69 3.09
N PHE A 30 -11.56 -10.95 2.68
CA PHE A 30 -10.52 -11.97 2.88
C PHE A 30 -9.30 -11.75 1.99
N LEU A 31 -9.50 -11.36 0.73
CA LEU A 31 -8.42 -11.03 -0.19
C LEU A 31 -7.56 -9.90 0.38
N THR A 32 -8.24 -8.84 0.83
CA THR A 32 -7.63 -7.64 1.38
C THR A 32 -6.90 -7.92 2.68
N ALA A 33 -7.51 -8.65 3.60
CA ALA A 33 -6.87 -9.03 4.86
C ALA A 33 -5.63 -9.91 4.64
N LYS A 34 -5.70 -10.88 3.72
CA LYS A 34 -4.58 -11.77 3.38
C LYS A 34 -3.43 -10.98 2.73
N ALA A 35 -3.73 -10.14 1.75
CA ALA A 35 -2.74 -9.31 1.08
C ALA A 35 -2.06 -8.33 2.06
N SER A 36 -2.84 -7.68 2.93
CA SER A 36 -2.33 -6.72 3.92
C SER A 36 -1.39 -7.37 4.92
N LYS A 37 -1.76 -8.54 5.48
CA LYS A 37 -0.89 -9.32 6.38
C LYS A 37 0.40 -9.74 5.68
N LYS A 38 0.30 -10.18 4.43
CA LYS A 38 1.44 -10.65 3.65
C LYS A 38 2.40 -9.51 3.30
N ALA A 39 1.89 -8.35 2.89
CA ALA A 39 2.70 -7.16 2.62
C ALA A 39 3.49 -6.73 3.86
N LEU A 40 2.83 -6.71 5.02
CA LEU A 40 3.50 -6.44 6.30
C LEU A 40 4.60 -7.47 6.58
N SER A 41 4.29 -8.77 6.48
CA SER A 41 5.27 -9.85 6.71
C SER A 41 6.47 -9.76 5.78
N ILE A 42 6.27 -9.41 4.51
CA ILE A 42 7.33 -9.22 3.52
C ILE A 42 8.19 -8.01 3.89
N ALA A 43 7.59 -6.86 4.22
CA ALA A 43 8.32 -5.69 4.64
C ALA A 43 9.14 -5.96 5.91
N THR A 44 8.57 -6.67 6.89
CA THR A 44 9.29 -7.09 8.11
C THR A 44 10.44 -8.05 7.80
N LYS A 45 10.26 -8.98 6.86
CA LYS A 45 11.33 -9.91 6.44
C LYS A 45 12.54 -9.16 5.87
N TYR A 46 12.34 -8.15 5.03
CA TYR A 46 13.44 -7.47 4.34
C TYR A 46 14.04 -6.29 5.11
N TYR A 47 13.25 -5.61 5.94
CA TYR A 47 13.67 -4.36 6.59
C TYR A 47 13.48 -4.35 8.11
N GLY A 48 13.15 -5.50 8.70
CA GLY A 48 12.79 -5.63 10.10
C GLY A 48 11.59 -4.77 10.48
N ASN A 49 11.47 -4.46 11.77
CA ASN A 49 10.38 -3.63 12.29
C ASN A 49 10.57 -2.12 12.01
N THR A 50 11.25 -1.70 10.94
CA THR A 50 11.45 -0.26 10.65
C THR A 50 10.39 0.35 9.73
N HIS A 51 9.54 -0.48 9.12
CA HIS A 51 8.51 -0.06 8.18
C HIS A 51 7.42 0.86 8.77
N HIS A 52 7.35 1.06 10.09
CA HIS A 52 6.42 2.02 10.70
C HIS A 52 6.95 3.46 10.70
N LYS A 53 8.17 3.68 10.18
CA LYS A 53 8.81 5.00 10.06
C LYS A 53 8.74 5.45 8.61
N SER A 54 8.90 6.73 8.33
CA SER A 54 8.81 7.30 6.98
C SER A 54 10.03 7.02 6.07
N ASN A 55 10.64 5.84 6.18
CA ASN A 55 11.87 5.46 5.49
C ASN A 55 11.60 4.55 4.26
N LYS A 56 12.68 4.14 3.59
CA LYS A 56 12.63 3.21 2.43
C LYS A 56 11.85 1.92 2.71
N ALA A 57 11.86 1.41 3.94
CA ALA A 57 11.10 0.22 4.33
C ALA A 57 9.58 0.45 4.28
N ASN A 58 9.11 1.64 4.63
CA ASN A 58 7.70 1.98 4.52
C ASN A 58 7.31 2.21 3.06
N ALA A 59 8.14 2.90 2.29
CA ALA A 59 7.94 3.05 0.84
C ALA A 59 7.76 1.69 0.14
N PHE A 60 8.65 0.75 0.44
CA PHE A 60 8.55 -0.64 -0.02
C PHE A 60 7.25 -1.31 0.42
N ARG A 61 6.87 -1.19 1.70
CA ARG A 61 5.64 -1.79 2.24
C ARG A 61 4.41 -1.32 1.47
N HIS A 62 4.27 -0.01 1.27
CA HIS A 62 3.13 0.59 0.56
C HIS A 62 3.03 0.10 -0.89
N ALA A 63 4.16 0.05 -1.60
CA ALA A 63 4.18 -0.45 -2.96
C ALA A 63 3.83 -1.95 -3.06
N VAL A 64 4.42 -2.78 -2.21
CA VAL A 64 4.14 -4.23 -2.15
C VAL A 64 2.69 -4.48 -1.80
N TRP A 65 2.13 -3.70 -0.88
CA TRP A 65 0.74 -3.83 -0.47
C TRP A 65 -0.22 -3.63 -1.64
N ASN A 66 -0.02 -2.58 -2.42
CA ASN A 66 -0.83 -2.28 -3.59
C ASN A 66 -0.72 -3.36 -4.67
N VAL A 67 0.48 -3.88 -4.94
CA VAL A 67 0.65 -4.97 -5.89
C VAL A 67 -0.04 -6.25 -5.42
N LEU A 68 0.12 -6.65 -4.15
CA LEU A 68 -0.51 -7.86 -3.62
C LEU A 68 -2.03 -7.75 -3.55
N LEU A 69 -2.56 -6.57 -3.21
CA LEU A 69 -4.00 -6.30 -3.25
C LEU A 69 -4.54 -6.44 -4.67
N GLY A 70 -3.91 -5.76 -5.63
CA GLY A 70 -4.33 -5.80 -7.02
C GLY A 70 -4.19 -7.20 -7.63
N GLN A 71 -3.10 -7.93 -7.37
CA GLN A 71 -2.95 -9.32 -7.83
C GLN A 71 -4.04 -10.24 -7.26
N ALA A 72 -4.44 -10.06 -6.00
CA ALA A 72 -5.50 -10.85 -5.39
C ALA A 72 -6.86 -10.62 -6.08
N VAL A 73 -7.17 -9.37 -6.42
CA VAL A 73 -8.39 -9.01 -7.17
C VAL A 73 -8.30 -9.43 -8.63
N TYR A 74 -7.15 -9.25 -9.27
CA TYR A 74 -6.90 -9.65 -10.65
C TYR A 74 -7.12 -11.15 -10.84
N LYS A 75 -6.57 -11.99 -9.95
CA LYS A 75 -6.77 -13.45 -10.02
C LYS A 75 -8.25 -13.85 -10.01
N LYS A 76 -9.10 -13.09 -9.30
CA LYS A 76 -10.54 -13.34 -9.21
C LYS A 76 -11.33 -12.78 -10.39
N THR A 77 -10.91 -11.64 -10.95
CA THR A 77 -11.71 -10.87 -11.92
C THR A 77 -11.15 -10.88 -13.34
N GLN A 78 -9.87 -11.24 -13.49
CA GLN A 78 -9.07 -11.10 -14.71
C GLN A 78 -9.09 -9.68 -15.29
N SER A 79 -9.37 -8.67 -14.46
CA SER A 79 -9.51 -7.28 -14.88
C SER A 79 -8.45 -6.42 -14.18
N LEU A 80 -7.49 -5.92 -14.96
CA LEU A 80 -6.47 -4.99 -14.46
C LEU A 80 -7.11 -3.72 -13.89
N ARG A 81 -8.16 -3.20 -14.55
CA ARG A 81 -8.90 -2.03 -14.08
C ARG A 81 -9.50 -2.25 -12.70
N GLN A 82 -10.24 -3.35 -12.50
CA GLN A 82 -10.81 -3.66 -11.19
C GLN A 82 -9.74 -3.86 -10.11
N ALA A 83 -8.60 -4.46 -10.48
CA ALA A 83 -7.47 -4.63 -9.57
C ALA A 83 -6.87 -3.29 -9.12
N GLN A 84 -6.64 -2.37 -10.06
CA GLN A 84 -6.14 -1.03 -9.77
C GLN A 84 -7.15 -0.19 -8.97
N ASP A 85 -8.42 -0.20 -9.39
CA ASP A 85 -9.51 0.51 -8.72
C ASP A 85 -9.66 0.05 -7.26
N TRP A 86 -9.58 -1.27 -7.01
CA TRP A 86 -9.69 -1.79 -5.65
C TRP A 86 -8.49 -1.40 -4.78
N ALA A 87 -7.27 -1.54 -5.31
CA ALA A 87 -6.05 -1.16 -4.59
C ALA A 87 -6.07 0.32 -4.19
N GLN A 88 -6.46 1.20 -5.13
CA GLN A 88 -6.61 2.63 -4.88
C GLN A 88 -7.66 2.91 -3.81
N ARG A 89 -8.90 2.45 -4.01
CA ARG A 89 -10.01 2.74 -3.10
C ARG A 89 -9.74 2.27 -1.67
N PHE A 90 -9.17 1.08 -1.51
CA PHE A 90 -8.89 0.54 -0.18
C PHE A 90 -7.73 1.28 0.50
N THR A 91 -6.64 1.56 -0.22
CA THR A 91 -5.48 2.22 0.39
C THR A 91 -5.72 3.71 0.66
N ASP A 92 -6.48 4.41 -0.19
CA ASP A 92 -6.91 5.79 0.09
C ASP A 92 -7.79 5.87 1.33
N LEU A 93 -8.77 4.96 1.44
CA LEU A 93 -9.60 4.89 2.63
C LEU A 93 -8.76 4.58 3.87
N HIS A 94 -7.78 3.67 3.77
CA HIS A 94 -6.86 3.42 4.89
C HIS A 94 -6.12 4.69 5.31
N GLU A 95 -5.54 5.46 4.39
CA GLU A 95 -4.85 6.72 4.71
C GLU A 95 -5.78 7.83 5.21
N GLU A 96 -7.08 7.78 4.89
CA GLU A 96 -8.10 8.66 5.47
C GLU A 96 -8.45 8.25 6.91
N LEU A 97 -8.62 6.96 7.17
CA LEU A 97 -9.06 6.45 8.47
C LEU A 97 -7.95 6.48 9.52
N PHE A 98 -6.70 6.24 9.12
CA PHE A 98 -5.54 6.20 10.00
C PHE A 98 -4.66 7.44 9.77
N VAL A 99 -5.11 8.58 10.29
CA VAL A 99 -4.50 9.90 10.05
C VAL A 99 -3.03 9.93 10.46
N ASN A 100 -2.16 10.11 9.46
CA ASN A 100 -0.74 10.37 9.64
C ASN A 100 -0.43 11.88 9.60
N ARG A 101 0.81 12.27 9.92
CA ARG A 101 1.29 13.64 9.67
C ARG A 101 1.18 13.94 8.17
N LYS A 102 0.93 15.21 7.82
CA LYS A 102 0.70 15.64 6.43
C LYS A 102 1.77 15.11 5.45
N MET A 103 3.05 15.22 5.81
CA MET A 103 4.15 14.78 4.95
C MET A 103 4.23 13.25 4.83
N ASP A 104 3.98 12.51 5.93
CA ASP A 104 3.93 11.05 5.91
C ASP A 104 2.81 10.56 4.97
N ARG A 105 1.64 11.21 5.02
CA ARG A 105 0.52 10.90 4.12
C ARG A 105 0.86 11.16 2.66
N VAL A 106 1.59 12.23 2.33
CA VAL A 106 2.04 12.51 0.96
C VAL A 106 2.93 11.37 0.45
N MET A 107 3.91 10.96 1.25
CA MET A 107 4.79 9.85 0.91
C MET A 107 4.03 8.51 0.77
N ASP A 108 3.09 8.22 1.67
CA ASP A 108 2.29 7.00 1.64
C ASP A 108 1.38 6.94 0.39
N LEU A 109 0.69 8.04 0.05
CA LEU A 109 -0.14 8.13 -1.16
C LEU A 109 0.69 7.99 -2.44
N HIS A 110 1.86 8.64 -2.49
CA HIS A 110 2.78 8.53 -3.64
C HIS A 110 3.24 7.09 -3.87
N ASN A 111 3.70 6.44 -2.80
CA ASN A 111 4.18 5.06 -2.87
C ASN A 111 3.04 4.05 -3.14
N ASN A 112 1.82 4.36 -2.69
CA ASN A 112 0.63 3.60 -3.08
C ASN A 112 0.42 3.67 -4.60
N ALA A 113 0.40 4.89 -5.16
CA ALA A 113 0.23 5.12 -6.59
C ALA A 113 1.31 4.42 -7.43
N PHE A 114 2.57 4.44 -6.99
CA PHE A 114 3.66 3.69 -7.63
C PHE A 114 3.37 2.18 -7.67
N GLY A 115 2.94 1.59 -6.55
CA GLY A 115 2.56 0.18 -6.49
C GLY A 115 1.37 -0.18 -7.38
N ILE A 116 0.37 0.71 -7.48
CA ILE A 116 -0.80 0.52 -8.37
C ILE A 116 -0.38 0.58 -9.84
N GLN A 117 0.56 1.46 -10.20
CA GLN A 117 1.12 1.50 -11.56
C GLN A 117 1.88 0.23 -11.90
N ALA A 118 2.63 -0.33 -10.94
CA ALA A 118 3.38 -1.57 -11.11
C ALA A 118 2.48 -2.79 -11.44
N LEU A 119 1.17 -2.75 -11.12
CA LEU A 119 0.22 -3.81 -11.51
C LEU A 119 0.17 -4.04 -13.02
N ARG A 120 0.42 -3.01 -13.86
CA ARG A 120 0.48 -3.17 -15.32
C ARG A 120 1.51 -4.21 -15.76
N MET A 121 2.60 -4.33 -15.00
CA MET A 121 3.67 -5.29 -15.25
C MET A 121 3.43 -6.63 -14.53
N PHE A 122 2.85 -6.59 -13.33
CA PHE A 122 2.88 -7.73 -12.41
C PHE A 122 1.53 -8.38 -12.09
N ALA A 123 0.40 -7.86 -12.59
CA ALA A 123 -0.92 -8.38 -12.24
C ALA A 123 -1.09 -9.90 -12.46
N ASN A 124 -0.51 -10.43 -13.54
CA ASN A 124 -0.52 -11.86 -13.86
C ASN A 124 0.87 -12.54 -13.74
N ARG A 125 1.81 -11.91 -13.05
CA ARG A 125 3.16 -12.46 -12.85
C ARG A 125 3.35 -13.04 -11.44
N PRO A 126 4.36 -13.90 -11.23
CA PRO A 126 4.75 -14.35 -9.91
C PRO A 126 5.01 -13.17 -8.95
N GLU A 127 4.52 -13.29 -7.71
CA GLU A 127 4.73 -12.28 -6.68
C GLU A 127 6.22 -12.02 -6.42
N ALA A 128 7.07 -13.04 -6.54
CA ALA A 128 8.50 -12.93 -6.32
C ALA A 128 9.18 -11.93 -7.28
N GLU A 129 8.74 -11.87 -8.55
CA GLU A 129 9.24 -10.89 -9.51
C GLU A 129 8.87 -9.47 -9.09
N ALA A 130 7.61 -9.26 -8.68
CA ALA A 130 7.16 -7.96 -8.22
C ALA A 130 7.91 -7.52 -6.94
N ILE A 131 8.11 -8.44 -6.00
CA ILE A 131 8.84 -8.17 -4.76
C ILE A 131 10.30 -7.80 -5.05
N HIS A 132 10.95 -8.48 -5.99
CA HIS A 132 12.30 -8.15 -6.42
C HIS A 132 12.38 -6.74 -6.99
N PHE A 133 11.54 -6.43 -7.98
CA PHE A 133 11.46 -5.11 -8.61
C PHE A 133 11.21 -4.00 -7.58
N LEU A 134 10.26 -4.21 -6.67
CA LEU A 134 9.91 -3.21 -5.66
C LEU A 134 11.02 -3.00 -4.63
N ARG A 135 11.82 -4.03 -4.33
CA ARG A 135 12.98 -3.90 -3.45
C ARG A 135 14.07 -3.05 -4.10
N GLU A 136 14.38 -3.30 -5.37
CA GLU A 136 15.32 -2.47 -6.14
C GLU A 136 14.81 -1.03 -6.25
N ALA A 137 13.51 -0.82 -6.47
CA ALA A 137 12.91 0.50 -6.47
C ALA A 137 13.05 1.20 -5.11
N ALA A 138 12.95 0.46 -4.00
CA ALA A 138 13.08 1.01 -2.65
C ALA A 138 14.54 1.35 -2.31
N GLU A 139 15.50 0.55 -2.75
CA GLU A 139 16.94 0.85 -2.63
C GLU A 139 17.28 2.16 -3.33
N ASN A 140 16.68 2.39 -4.51
CA ASN A 140 16.82 3.58 -5.33
C ASN A 140 15.78 4.67 -5.04
N ALA A 141 15.07 4.60 -3.90
CA ALA A 141 14.06 5.59 -3.53
C ALA A 141 14.70 6.96 -3.26
N ILE A 142 13.96 8.02 -3.58
CA ILE A 142 14.40 9.42 -3.45
C ILE A 142 13.95 9.99 -2.11
N ALA A 143 14.85 10.71 -1.44
CA ALA A 143 14.52 11.48 -0.26
C ALA A 143 13.72 12.73 -0.66
N ILE A 144 12.60 12.99 0.00
CA ILE A 144 11.79 14.19 -0.22
C ILE A 144 11.69 15.03 1.05
N ALA A 145 11.76 16.35 0.91
CA ALA A 145 11.59 17.33 1.97
C ALA A 145 10.29 18.14 1.84
N SER A 146 9.62 18.07 0.68
CA SER A 146 8.39 18.82 0.40
C SER A 146 7.39 18.00 -0.44
N PRO A 147 6.09 18.32 -0.40
CA PRO A 147 5.10 17.66 -1.25
C PRO A 147 5.37 17.81 -2.76
N ALA A 148 5.86 18.97 -3.18
CA ALA A 148 6.16 19.25 -4.59
C ALA A 148 7.26 18.32 -5.15
N GLU A 149 8.22 17.91 -4.32
CA GLU A 149 9.25 16.95 -4.72
C GLU A 149 8.67 15.56 -5.02
N ALA A 150 7.63 15.13 -4.30
CA ALA A 150 6.96 13.85 -4.60
C ALA A 150 6.34 13.88 -6.00
N GLU A 151 5.67 14.98 -6.37
CA GLU A 151 5.02 15.15 -7.68
C GLU A 151 6.01 15.09 -8.85
N ASN A 152 7.25 15.51 -8.63
CA ASN A 152 8.33 15.46 -9.63
C ASN A 152 8.96 14.06 -9.79
N HIS A 153 8.58 13.09 -8.95
CA HIS A 153 9.20 11.76 -8.88
C HIS A 153 8.19 10.61 -9.04
N GLN A 154 7.17 10.78 -9.90
CA GLN A 154 6.08 9.80 -10.09
C GLN A 154 6.54 8.36 -10.43
N ASN A 155 7.71 8.22 -11.07
CA ASN A 155 8.30 6.94 -11.47
C ASN A 155 9.32 6.39 -10.47
N LYS A 156 9.37 6.92 -9.25
CA LYS A 156 10.26 6.47 -8.18
C LYS A 156 9.48 6.34 -6.87
N LEU A 157 9.92 5.41 -6.03
CA LEU A 157 9.53 5.44 -4.63
C LEU A 157 10.19 6.63 -3.94
N VAL A 158 9.49 7.18 -2.94
CA VAL A 158 9.97 8.31 -2.14
C VAL A 158 9.98 7.98 -0.66
N TYR A 159 10.87 8.60 0.10
CA TYR A 159 10.93 8.48 1.54
C TYR A 159 11.27 9.82 2.19
N ILE A 160 10.99 9.96 3.48
CA ILE A 160 11.34 11.13 4.26
C ILE A 160 12.63 10.81 5.03
N PRO A 161 13.76 11.50 4.77
CA PRO A 161 14.98 11.29 5.53
C PRO A 161 14.72 11.65 7.00
N LYS A 162 15.34 10.92 7.92
CA LYS A 162 15.33 11.36 9.31
C LYS A 162 16.12 12.66 9.39
N SER A 163 15.52 13.67 9.99
CA SER A 163 16.23 14.75 10.70
C SER A 163 17.07 14.17 11.82
#